data_AF-A0A2B8B084-F1
#
_entry.id   AF-A0A2B8B084-F1
#
_cell.length_a   1.000
_cell.length_b   1.000
_cell.length_c   1.000
_cell.angle_alpha   90.00
_cell.angle_beta   90.00
_cell.angle_gamma   90.00
#
_symmetry.space_group_name_H-M   'P 1'
#
loop_
_entity.id
_entity.type
_entity.pdbx_description
1 polymer ?
#
loop_
_entity_poly.entity_id
_entity_poly.type
_entity_poly.pdbx_seq_one_letter_code
_entity_poly.pdbx_strand_id
1 'polypeptide(L)'
;MAGASVAVGGSQAAVATVDTTAGRAETAATAQAGAYDDTYYQDAEGKSGQELKDALHGIISDQTKLSYSEVWDALKVTDEDPANASNVVLLYTGRSQSKSDNGGDADQWNREHVWAKSHGDFGTATGPGTDVHHLRPTDVTVNSDRGNKDFDEGGTESDEAPGNFTDSDSWEPRDEVKGDVARMIFYMAVRYEGGDGFADLEVNDEVSNGSAPLMGRVSVLREWHEQDPPDAFEENRNQVIFDQFQHNRNPFIDHPEWVASIWS
;
A
#
# COMPACT_ATOMS: atom_id res chain seq x y z
N MET A 1 7.09 -86.27 33.38
CA MET A 1 5.62 -86.24 33.26
C MET A 1 5.23 -84.79 33.04
N ALA A 2 4.91 -84.41 31.80
CA ALA A 2 3.55 -84.09 31.33
C ALA A 2 2.98 -82.84 32.04
N GLY A 3 2.54 -81.75 31.42
CA GLY A 3 2.38 -81.37 30.01
C GLY A 3 1.65 -80.01 29.94
N ALA A 4 1.48 -79.49 28.72
CA ALA A 4 0.64 -78.36 28.25
C ALA A 4 0.93 -76.93 28.80
N SER A 5 1.39 -75.94 28.02
CA SER A 5 0.83 -75.25 26.83
C SER A 5 -0.47 -74.47 27.10
N VAL A 6 -0.40 -73.13 27.04
CA VAL A 6 -1.24 -72.27 26.18
C VAL A 6 -0.47 -70.96 25.91
N ALA A 7 -0.45 -70.56 24.64
CA ALA A 7 0.12 -69.34 24.10
C ALA A 7 -0.88 -68.16 24.14
N VAL A 8 -0.38 -66.93 24.24
CA VAL A 8 -1.08 -65.74 23.75
C VAL A 8 -0.07 -64.91 22.95
N GLY A 9 -0.36 -64.74 21.66
CA GLY A 9 0.44 -63.96 20.72
C GLY A 9 0.22 -62.46 20.89
N GLY A 10 1.27 -61.69 20.64
CA GLY A 10 1.24 -60.24 20.48
C GLY A 10 2.21 -59.87 19.37
N SER A 11 1.67 -59.30 18.30
CA SER A 11 2.32 -58.99 17.03
C SER A 11 3.55 -58.09 17.17
N GLN A 12 4.63 -58.42 16.47
CA GLN A 12 5.67 -57.45 16.13
C GLN A 12 5.10 -56.48 15.08
N ALA A 13 5.35 -55.18 15.27
CA ALA A 13 5.27 -54.20 14.20
C ALA A 13 6.58 -53.39 14.23
N ALA A 14 7.28 -53.44 13.11
CA ALA A 14 8.56 -52.78 12.89
C ALA A 14 8.39 -51.25 12.92
N VAL A 15 9.32 -50.57 13.59
CA VAL A 15 9.45 -49.12 13.59
C VAL A 15 10.12 -48.71 12.28
N ALA A 16 9.36 -48.08 11.38
CA ALA A 16 9.90 -47.39 10.21
C ALA A 16 10.00 -45.89 10.54
N THR A 17 11.22 -45.40 10.73
CA THR A 17 11.53 -43.97 10.77
C THR A 17 11.43 -43.41 9.35
N VAL A 18 10.49 -42.49 9.12
CA VAL A 18 10.41 -41.71 7.89
C VAL A 18 11.03 -40.35 8.15
N ASP A 19 12.20 -40.16 7.57
CA ASP A 19 12.85 -38.87 7.35
C ASP A 19 12.07 -38.14 6.24
N THR A 20 11.45 -37.01 6.56
CA THR A 20 10.81 -36.13 5.56
C THR A 20 11.52 -34.79 5.53
N THR A 21 12.73 -34.79 4.99
CA THR A 21 13.32 -33.62 4.35
C THR A 21 12.77 -33.53 2.92
N ALA A 22 11.66 -32.80 2.75
CA ALA A 22 11.18 -32.41 1.43
C ALA A 22 10.90 -30.90 1.45
N GLY A 23 11.83 -30.16 0.83
CA GLY A 23 11.71 -28.73 0.61
C GLY A 23 10.40 -28.42 -0.14
N ARG A 24 9.58 -27.60 0.48
CA ARG A 24 8.43 -26.98 -0.18
C ARG A 24 8.96 -25.74 -0.89
N ALA A 25 9.23 -25.88 -2.18
CA ALA A 25 9.29 -24.73 -3.06
C ALA A 25 7.88 -24.14 -3.10
N GLU A 26 7.68 -23.02 -2.42
CA GLU A 26 6.51 -22.18 -2.63
C GLU A 26 6.64 -21.54 -4.00
N THR A 27 5.88 -22.08 -4.96
CA THR A 27 5.59 -21.38 -6.20
C THR A 27 4.76 -20.15 -5.84
N ALA A 28 5.40 -18.99 -5.81
CA ALA A 28 4.72 -17.70 -5.86
C ALA A 28 3.87 -17.69 -7.14
N ALA A 29 2.54 -17.77 -6.95
CA ALA A 29 1.60 -17.52 -8.01
C ALA A 29 1.57 -16.01 -8.20
N THR A 30 2.15 -15.51 -9.29
CA THR A 30 1.87 -14.16 -9.80
C THR A 30 0.38 -14.07 -10.07
N ALA A 31 -0.35 -13.36 -9.22
CA ALA A 31 -1.70 -12.94 -9.54
C ALA A 31 -1.61 -12.09 -10.82
N GLN A 32 -2.46 -12.38 -11.82
CA GLN A 32 -2.60 -11.47 -12.94
C GLN A 32 -3.49 -10.32 -12.49
N ALA A 33 -2.93 -9.10 -12.50
CA ALA A 33 -3.69 -7.86 -12.50
C ALA A 33 -4.81 -7.93 -13.55
N GLY A 34 -6.01 -7.46 -13.19
CA GLY A 34 -7.14 -7.41 -14.12
C GLY A 34 -6.79 -6.59 -15.37
N ALA A 35 -7.17 -7.11 -16.55
CA ALA A 35 -6.80 -6.50 -17.83
C ALA A 35 -7.48 -5.14 -18.04
N TYR A 36 -6.74 -4.05 -17.87
CA TYR A 36 -6.96 -2.84 -18.65
C TYR A 36 -6.50 -3.09 -20.10
N ASP A 37 -7.01 -2.34 -21.07
CA ASP A 37 -6.65 -2.54 -22.49
C ASP A 37 -5.12 -2.47 -22.66
N ASP A 38 -4.55 -3.35 -23.50
CA ASP A 38 -3.11 -3.45 -23.77
C ASP A 38 -2.52 -2.10 -24.24
N THR A 39 -3.36 -1.14 -24.62
CA THR A 39 -2.97 0.21 -25.04
C THR A 39 -2.95 1.26 -23.93
N TYR A 40 -3.39 0.97 -22.70
CA TYR A 40 -3.54 1.98 -21.64
C TYR A 40 -2.24 2.77 -21.38
N TYR A 41 -1.09 2.08 -21.42
CA TYR A 41 0.23 2.66 -21.21
C TYR A 41 1.04 2.87 -22.50
N GLN A 42 0.44 2.77 -23.68
CA GLN A 42 1.17 2.85 -24.97
C GLN A 42 2.04 4.10 -25.10
N ASP A 43 1.60 5.24 -24.53
CA ASP A 43 2.32 6.50 -24.60
C ASP A 43 3.52 6.56 -23.64
N ALA A 44 3.62 5.65 -22.68
CA ALA A 44 4.73 5.53 -21.73
C ALA A 44 5.79 4.52 -22.19
N GLU A 45 5.45 3.58 -23.09
CA GLU A 45 6.34 2.50 -23.51
C GLU A 45 7.68 3.00 -24.06
N GLY A 46 8.77 2.44 -23.54
CA GLY A 46 10.14 2.73 -24.00
C GLY A 46 10.70 4.09 -23.57
N LYS A 47 9.96 4.87 -22.78
CA LYS A 47 10.42 6.15 -22.21
C LYS A 47 11.15 5.96 -20.87
N SER A 48 11.89 6.97 -20.45
CA SER A 48 12.55 7.02 -19.14
C SER A 48 12.71 8.48 -18.66
N GLY A 49 13.06 8.67 -17.39
CA GLY A 49 13.26 9.99 -16.79
C GLY A 49 12.03 10.88 -16.93
N GLN A 50 12.24 12.16 -17.22
CA GLN A 50 11.16 13.13 -17.36
C GLN A 50 10.17 12.77 -18.48
N GLU A 51 10.63 12.18 -19.59
CA GLU A 51 9.72 11.81 -20.70
C GLU A 51 8.72 10.73 -20.27
N LEU A 52 9.14 9.79 -19.42
CA LEU A 52 8.26 8.78 -18.84
C LEU A 52 7.32 9.41 -17.81
N LYS A 53 7.85 10.28 -16.93
CA LYS A 53 7.07 11.00 -15.92
C LYS A 53 5.93 11.82 -16.57
N ASP A 54 6.26 12.63 -17.57
CA ASP A 54 5.29 13.44 -18.35
C ASP A 54 4.24 12.57 -19.06
N ALA A 55 4.66 11.43 -19.63
CA ALA A 55 3.75 10.51 -20.32
C ALA A 55 2.76 9.87 -19.35
N LEU A 56 3.25 9.39 -18.21
CA LEU A 56 2.40 8.83 -17.16
C LEU A 56 1.47 9.87 -16.58
N HIS A 57 1.93 11.09 -16.31
CA HIS A 57 1.09 12.22 -15.91
C HIS A 57 -0.06 12.42 -16.90
N GLY A 58 0.26 12.49 -18.20
CA GLY A 58 -0.75 12.61 -19.26
C GLY A 58 -1.81 11.51 -19.21
N ILE A 59 -1.41 10.26 -18.99
CA ILE A 59 -2.31 9.10 -18.90
C ILE A 59 -3.19 9.17 -17.65
N ILE A 60 -2.59 9.36 -16.48
CA ILE A 60 -3.29 9.23 -15.20
C ILE A 60 -4.00 10.52 -14.76
N SER A 61 -3.74 11.64 -15.44
CA SER A 61 -4.38 12.93 -15.16
C SER A 61 -5.88 12.94 -15.49
N ASP A 62 -6.29 12.14 -16.46
CA ASP A 62 -7.70 11.92 -16.79
C ASP A 62 -8.32 10.93 -15.79
N GLN A 63 -9.06 11.47 -14.82
CA GLN A 63 -9.69 10.68 -13.77
C GLN A 63 -11.06 11.24 -13.40
N THR A 64 -11.96 10.34 -13.03
CA THR A 64 -13.17 10.70 -12.30
C THR A 64 -12.79 11.19 -10.91
N LYS A 65 -13.31 12.35 -10.52
CA LYS A 65 -12.96 12.98 -9.25
C LYS A 65 -14.09 12.77 -8.25
N LEU A 66 -13.72 12.29 -7.06
CA LEU A 66 -14.65 12.07 -5.96
C LEU A 66 -14.82 13.35 -5.13
N SER A 67 -15.99 13.51 -4.51
CA SER A 67 -16.16 14.40 -3.38
C SER A 67 -15.57 13.80 -2.12
N TYR A 68 -15.23 14.64 -1.14
CA TYR A 68 -14.68 14.16 0.13
C TYR A 68 -15.62 13.21 0.89
N SER A 69 -16.94 13.34 0.70
CA SER A 69 -17.92 12.41 1.24
C SER A 69 -17.89 11.05 0.57
N GLU A 70 -17.73 11.00 -0.75
CA GLU A 70 -17.69 9.75 -1.53
C GLU A 70 -16.44 8.92 -1.23
N VAL A 71 -15.34 9.55 -0.78
CA VAL A 71 -14.13 8.85 -0.34
C VAL A 71 -14.44 7.81 0.74
N TRP A 72 -15.38 8.05 1.65
CA TRP A 72 -15.75 7.05 2.66
C TRP A 72 -16.30 5.77 2.05
N ASP A 73 -17.11 5.89 1.01
CA ASP A 73 -17.71 4.74 0.37
C ASP A 73 -16.70 4.03 -0.54
N ALA A 74 -15.78 4.78 -1.15
CA ALA A 74 -14.64 4.21 -1.86
C ALA A 74 -13.74 3.38 -0.94
N LEU A 75 -13.29 3.93 0.19
CA LEU A 75 -12.38 3.22 1.12
C LEU A 75 -12.98 1.93 1.69
N LYS A 76 -14.30 1.88 1.88
CA LYS A 76 -14.99 0.65 2.29
C LYS A 76 -14.93 -0.46 1.25
N VAL A 77 -14.63 -0.15 -0.01
CA VAL A 77 -14.54 -1.13 -1.10
C VAL A 77 -13.09 -1.38 -1.49
N THR A 78 -12.29 -0.32 -1.61
CA THR A 78 -10.88 -0.41 -2.02
C THR A 78 -10.01 -1.12 -1.00
N ASP A 79 -10.34 -1.01 0.29
CA ASP A 79 -9.57 -1.57 1.39
C ASP A 79 -10.35 -2.66 2.15
N GLU A 80 -11.38 -3.25 1.51
CA GLU A 80 -12.17 -4.36 2.08
C GLU A 80 -11.27 -5.52 2.52
N ASP A 81 -11.45 -5.99 3.75
CA ASP A 81 -10.71 -7.14 4.26
C ASP A 81 -11.12 -8.42 3.52
N PRO A 82 -10.20 -9.10 2.81
CA PRO A 82 -10.51 -10.32 2.05
C PRO A 82 -10.96 -11.49 2.94
N ALA A 83 -10.62 -11.47 4.23
CA ALA A 83 -11.08 -12.46 5.20
C ALA A 83 -12.44 -12.07 5.84
N ASN A 84 -12.85 -10.81 5.74
CA ASN A 84 -14.10 -10.31 6.30
C ASN A 84 -14.64 -9.08 5.56
N ALA A 85 -15.55 -9.31 4.60
CA ALA A 85 -16.15 -8.25 3.78
C ALA A 85 -16.96 -7.18 4.55
N SER A 86 -17.22 -7.37 5.85
CA SER A 86 -17.82 -6.32 6.70
C SER A 86 -16.80 -5.30 7.20
N ASN A 87 -15.51 -5.56 6.99
CA ASN A 87 -14.41 -4.80 7.52
C ASN A 87 -13.53 -4.20 6.41
N VAL A 88 -12.69 -3.25 6.80
CA VAL A 88 -11.53 -2.75 6.05
C VAL A 88 -10.24 -3.12 6.77
N VAL A 89 -9.13 -3.21 6.04
CA VAL A 89 -7.78 -3.35 6.62
C VAL A 89 -7.19 -1.96 6.79
N LEU A 90 -6.82 -1.59 8.02
CA LEU A 90 -6.18 -0.31 8.30
C LEU A 90 -4.70 -0.33 7.87
N LEU A 91 -4.25 0.74 7.21
CA LEU A 91 -2.92 0.83 6.60
C LEU A 91 -1.80 0.49 7.60
N TYR A 92 -1.62 1.34 8.61
CA TYR A 92 -0.47 1.27 9.51
C TYR A 92 -0.58 0.15 10.54
N THR A 93 -1.78 -0.21 11.01
CA THR A 93 -1.93 -1.26 12.04
C THR A 93 -2.19 -2.65 11.48
N GLY A 94 -2.55 -2.78 10.19
CA GLY A 94 -3.01 -4.04 9.60
C GLY A 94 -4.32 -4.57 10.22
N ARG A 95 -4.96 -3.79 11.10
CA ARG A 95 -6.15 -4.22 11.84
C ARG A 95 -7.34 -4.34 10.90
N SER A 96 -8.03 -5.47 10.97
CA SER A 96 -9.36 -5.62 10.36
C SER A 96 -10.40 -4.90 11.23
N GLN A 97 -11.06 -3.88 10.68
CA GLN A 97 -12.00 -3.05 11.41
C GLN A 97 -13.32 -2.85 10.66
N SER A 98 -14.44 -2.81 11.39
CA SER A 98 -15.77 -2.62 10.80
C SER A 98 -15.83 -1.39 9.89
N LYS A 99 -16.40 -1.57 8.69
CA LYS A 99 -16.69 -0.48 7.73
C LYS A 99 -17.56 0.63 8.32
N SER A 100 -18.35 0.32 9.35
CA SER A 100 -19.24 1.27 10.02
C SER A 100 -18.60 1.97 11.22
N ASP A 101 -17.40 1.56 11.62
CA ASP A 101 -16.69 2.12 12.77
C ASP A 101 -15.73 3.23 12.34
N ASN A 102 -16.23 4.08 11.44
CA ASN A 102 -15.49 5.15 10.81
C ASN A 102 -15.94 6.50 11.39
N GLY A 103 -14.99 7.41 11.65
CA GLY A 103 -15.32 8.68 12.29
C GLY A 103 -14.11 9.49 12.69
N GLY A 104 -14.12 10.00 13.92
CA GLY A 104 -13.07 10.88 14.44
C GLY A 104 -12.77 10.67 15.92
N ASP A 105 -13.41 9.68 16.56
CA ASP A 105 -13.10 9.29 17.94
C ASP A 105 -11.94 8.27 17.95
N ALA A 106 -11.28 8.12 19.10
CA ALA A 106 -10.27 7.08 19.29
C ALA A 106 -10.84 5.68 18.99
N ASP A 107 -9.97 4.77 18.56
CA ASP A 107 -10.29 3.42 18.08
C ASP A 107 -11.13 3.36 16.80
N GLN A 108 -11.72 4.46 16.31
CA GLN A 108 -12.35 4.51 14.99
C GLN A 108 -11.30 4.63 13.89
N TRP A 109 -11.69 4.33 12.65
CA TRP A 109 -10.84 4.65 11.51
C TRP A 109 -11.27 5.94 10.80
N ASN A 110 -10.28 6.65 10.25
CA ASN A 110 -10.48 7.82 9.41
C ASN A 110 -9.65 7.74 8.12
N ARG A 111 -9.70 8.81 7.33
CA ARG A 111 -9.01 8.94 6.04
C ARG A 111 -7.61 9.45 6.27
N GLU A 112 -6.63 8.59 6.07
CA GLU A 112 -5.22 8.97 5.98
C GLU A 112 -4.94 9.60 4.62
N HIS A 113 -4.26 10.73 4.62
CA HIS A 113 -3.70 11.36 3.43
C HIS A 113 -2.20 11.00 3.40
N VAL A 114 -1.82 9.90 2.74
CA VAL A 114 -0.43 9.38 2.76
C VAL A 114 0.55 10.47 2.30
N TRP A 115 0.27 11.16 1.20
CA TRP A 115 0.79 12.50 0.98
C TRP A 115 0.09 13.51 1.90
N ALA A 116 0.78 14.01 2.92
CA ALA A 116 0.18 14.93 3.88
C ALA A 116 -0.29 16.24 3.21
N LYS A 117 -1.54 16.62 3.44
CA LYS A 117 -2.17 17.82 2.85
C LYS A 117 -1.38 19.12 3.01
N SER A 118 -0.63 19.26 4.11
CA SER A 118 0.18 20.46 4.38
C SER A 118 1.36 20.59 3.42
N HIS A 119 1.82 19.49 2.81
CA HIS A 119 2.88 19.47 1.81
C HIS A 119 2.28 19.72 0.41
N GLY A 120 1.56 20.83 0.23
CA GLY A 120 0.89 21.14 -1.04
C GLY A 120 -0.41 21.93 -0.93
N ASP A 121 -0.86 22.22 0.30
CA ASP A 121 -2.00 23.10 0.64
C ASP A 121 -3.30 22.78 -0.12
N PHE A 122 -3.58 21.49 -0.37
CA PHE A 122 -4.73 21.10 -1.18
C PHE A 122 -6.02 20.80 -0.39
N GLY A 123 -5.91 20.65 0.93
CA GLY A 123 -7.07 20.43 1.80
C GLY A 123 -7.89 19.19 1.43
N THR A 124 -9.22 19.34 1.35
CA THR A 124 -10.17 18.25 1.08
C THR A 124 -11.10 18.55 -0.10
N ALA A 125 -10.77 19.59 -0.87
CA ALA A 125 -11.45 19.87 -2.12
C ALA A 125 -11.11 18.80 -3.15
N THR A 126 -12.00 18.64 -4.13
CA THR A 126 -11.82 17.70 -5.24
C THR A 126 -10.49 17.92 -5.95
N GLY A 127 -9.70 16.86 -6.08
CA GLY A 127 -8.32 16.90 -6.56
C GLY A 127 -7.44 15.98 -5.71
N PRO A 128 -6.19 16.37 -5.37
CA PRO A 128 -5.31 15.54 -4.55
C PRO A 128 -5.91 15.25 -3.17
N GLY A 129 -6.75 16.14 -2.62
CA GLY A 129 -7.43 15.95 -1.34
C GLY A 129 -8.47 14.83 -1.30
N THR A 130 -8.85 14.29 -2.45
CA THR A 130 -9.90 13.27 -2.62
C THR A 130 -9.44 12.10 -3.48
N ASP A 131 -8.16 12.01 -3.82
CA ASP A 131 -7.64 10.95 -4.68
C ASP A 131 -7.45 9.64 -3.91
N VAL A 132 -8.29 8.65 -4.19
CA VAL A 132 -8.27 7.36 -3.50
C VAL A 132 -7.09 6.49 -3.87
N HIS A 133 -6.18 6.88 -4.77
CA HIS A 133 -4.92 6.14 -4.89
C HIS A 133 -4.02 6.32 -3.66
N HIS A 134 -4.02 7.49 -3.01
CA HIS A 134 -3.20 7.77 -1.82
C HIS A 134 -3.98 7.89 -0.50
N LEU A 135 -5.31 7.91 -0.55
CA LEU A 135 -6.15 7.92 0.65
C LEU A 135 -6.35 6.49 1.17
N ARG A 136 -6.08 6.25 2.45
CA ARG A 136 -6.23 4.92 3.08
C ARG A 136 -7.03 4.99 4.38
N PRO A 137 -7.73 3.93 4.80
CA PRO A 137 -8.27 3.85 6.14
C PRO A 137 -7.14 3.64 7.15
N THR A 138 -7.15 4.39 8.25
CA THR A 138 -6.21 4.21 9.36
C THR A 138 -6.92 4.46 10.69
N ASP A 139 -6.39 3.92 11.79
CA ASP A 139 -6.83 4.32 13.12
C ASP A 139 -6.62 5.84 13.30
N VAL A 140 -7.62 6.52 13.89
CA VAL A 140 -7.63 7.96 14.14
C VAL A 140 -6.42 8.44 14.95
N THR A 141 -6.02 7.71 15.99
CA THR A 141 -4.91 8.09 16.88
C THR A 141 -3.57 7.88 16.18
N VAL A 142 -3.42 6.78 15.44
CA VAL A 142 -2.24 6.49 14.61
C VAL A 142 -2.10 7.52 13.49
N ASN A 143 -3.22 7.93 12.85
CA ASN A 143 -3.22 9.04 11.90
C ASN A 143 -2.72 10.34 12.54
N SER A 144 -3.21 10.63 13.75
CA SER A 144 -2.80 11.82 14.47
C SER A 144 -1.33 11.81 14.85
N ASP A 145 -0.78 10.63 15.18
CA ASP A 145 0.65 10.47 15.51
C ASP A 145 1.54 10.59 14.26
N ARG A 146 1.11 10.00 13.12
CA ARG A 146 1.76 10.20 11.82
C ARG A 146 1.76 11.69 11.44
N GLY A 147 0.63 12.37 11.61
CA GLY A 147 0.48 13.79 11.38
C GLY A 147 0.86 14.22 9.97
N ASN A 148 1.86 15.11 9.86
CA ASN A 148 2.42 15.56 8.59
C ASN A 148 3.90 15.18 8.43
N LYS A 149 4.35 14.14 9.14
CA LYS A 149 5.73 13.68 9.06
C LYS A 149 6.05 13.20 7.65
N ASP A 150 7.28 13.48 7.23
CA ASP A 150 7.86 12.90 6.02
C ASP A 150 8.05 11.38 6.23
N PHE A 151 8.30 10.63 5.15
CA PHE A 151 8.64 9.21 5.26
C PHE A 151 10.16 9.01 5.26
N ASP A 152 10.66 8.34 6.30
CA ASP A 152 12.04 7.88 6.54
C ASP A 152 11.97 6.74 7.59
N GLU A 153 13.11 6.24 8.05
CA GLU A 153 13.26 5.14 9.03
C GLU A 153 12.73 5.46 10.46
N GLY A 154 12.12 6.63 10.69
CA GLY A 154 11.53 6.97 11.98
C GLY A 154 12.56 6.93 13.12
N GLY A 155 12.15 6.35 14.25
CA GLY A 155 13.07 6.16 15.37
C GLY A 155 12.55 5.22 16.45
N THR A 156 11.52 5.62 17.17
CA THR A 156 10.94 4.79 18.24
C THR A 156 9.70 4.08 17.73
N GLU A 157 9.55 2.81 18.08
CA GLU A 157 8.35 2.04 17.73
C GLU A 157 7.09 2.72 18.29
N SER A 158 6.04 2.79 17.47
CA SER A 158 4.73 3.29 17.89
C SER A 158 4.04 2.26 18.79
N ASP A 159 3.72 2.65 20.02
CA ASP A 159 3.02 1.78 20.98
C ASP A 159 1.65 1.30 20.46
N GLU A 160 0.97 2.15 19.67
CA GLU A 160 -0.38 1.90 19.16
C GLU A 160 -0.39 1.21 17.79
N ALA A 161 0.69 1.38 17.02
CA ALA A 161 0.91 0.71 15.75
C ALA A 161 2.26 -0.02 15.73
N PRO A 162 2.42 -1.14 16.48
CA PRO A 162 3.67 -1.88 16.52
C PRO A 162 4.18 -2.25 15.13
N GLY A 163 5.50 -2.24 14.95
CA GLY A 163 6.17 -2.36 13.66
C GLY A 163 6.26 -1.07 12.84
N ASN A 164 5.54 -0.01 13.22
CA ASN A 164 5.76 1.33 12.66
C ASN A 164 6.68 2.10 13.61
N PHE A 165 7.54 2.96 13.08
CA PHE A 165 8.47 3.76 13.87
C PHE A 165 8.27 5.23 13.59
N THR A 166 8.51 6.06 14.60
CA THR A 166 8.35 7.50 14.46
C THR A 166 9.31 8.28 15.33
N ASP A 167 9.64 9.47 14.87
CA ASP A 167 10.39 10.48 15.60
C ASP A 167 9.75 11.87 15.43
N SER A 168 10.55 12.94 15.51
CA SER A 168 10.05 14.32 15.43
C SER A 168 9.47 14.71 14.08
N ASP A 169 9.97 14.13 13.00
CA ASP A 169 9.76 14.61 11.63
C ASP A 169 9.56 13.49 10.61
N SER A 170 9.71 12.23 11.01
CA SER A 170 9.54 11.08 10.14
C SER A 170 8.67 9.96 10.70
N TRP A 171 8.08 9.21 9.76
CA TRP A 171 7.30 8.00 10.00
C TRP A 171 7.82 6.86 9.12
N GLU A 172 8.11 5.72 9.73
CA GLU A 172 8.40 4.45 9.06
C GLU A 172 7.15 3.56 9.19
N PRO A 173 6.50 3.18 8.09
CA PRO A 173 5.40 2.24 8.16
C PRO A 173 5.94 0.81 8.43
N ARG A 174 5.07 -0.06 8.93
CA ARG A 174 5.38 -1.50 9.05
C ARG A 174 5.79 -2.12 7.71
N ASP A 175 6.60 -3.17 7.78
CA ASP A 175 7.22 -3.79 6.60
C ASP A 175 6.23 -4.19 5.50
N GLU A 176 5.03 -4.64 5.84
CA GLU A 176 4.08 -5.13 4.83
C GLU A 176 3.26 -4.03 4.14
N VAL A 177 3.55 -2.75 4.38
CA VAL A 177 2.98 -1.62 3.60
C VAL A 177 4.02 -0.57 3.22
N LYS A 178 5.31 -0.88 3.34
CA LYS A 178 6.42 0.02 2.98
C LYS A 178 6.38 0.35 1.48
N GLY A 179 6.17 -0.66 0.65
CA GLY A 179 6.06 -0.54 -0.79
C GLY A 179 4.78 0.14 -1.23
N ASP A 180 3.65 -0.18 -0.58
CA ASP A 180 2.37 0.51 -0.77
C ASP A 180 2.53 2.03 -0.60
N VAL A 181 3.12 2.44 0.53
CA VAL A 181 3.36 3.86 0.84
C VAL A 181 4.25 4.49 -0.21
N ALA A 182 5.35 3.83 -0.58
CA ALA A 182 6.25 4.33 -1.61
C ALA A 182 5.53 4.55 -2.95
N ARG A 183 4.76 3.56 -3.42
CA ARG A 183 4.03 3.64 -4.70
C ARG A 183 2.90 4.67 -4.67
N MET A 184 2.26 4.91 -3.51
CA MET A 184 1.31 6.01 -3.35
C MET A 184 1.99 7.38 -3.43
N ILE A 185 3.17 7.54 -2.83
CA ILE A 185 3.94 8.79 -2.91
C ILE A 185 4.45 9.05 -4.34
N PHE A 186 5.01 8.04 -5.01
CA PHE A 186 5.42 8.15 -6.41
C PHE A 186 4.25 8.49 -7.33
N TYR A 187 3.09 7.85 -7.12
CA TYR A 187 1.86 8.19 -7.85
C TYR A 187 1.50 9.66 -7.69
N MET A 188 1.47 10.17 -6.45
CA MET A 188 1.10 11.57 -6.20
C MET A 188 2.06 12.54 -6.89
N ALA A 189 3.36 12.23 -6.88
CA ALA A 189 4.39 13.05 -7.53
C ALA A 189 4.33 13.05 -9.08
N VAL A 190 3.66 12.07 -9.68
CA VAL A 190 3.41 12.01 -11.14
C VAL A 190 2.03 12.50 -11.50
N ARG A 191 1.02 12.20 -10.68
CA ARG A 191 -0.34 12.65 -10.94
C ARG A 191 -0.43 14.17 -10.81
N TYR A 192 0.25 14.77 -9.84
CA TYR A 192 0.12 16.18 -9.50
C TYR A 192 1.40 16.98 -9.75
N GLU A 193 1.91 16.96 -10.99
CA GLU A 193 3.08 17.77 -11.44
C GLU A 193 2.77 19.27 -11.65
N GLY A 194 1.69 19.77 -11.04
CA GLY A 194 1.19 21.12 -11.26
C GLY A 194 0.49 21.33 -12.61
N GLY A 195 0.21 22.59 -12.95
CA GLY A 195 -0.45 22.97 -14.20
C GLY A 195 -1.97 22.74 -14.27
N ASP A 196 -2.53 21.87 -13.42
CA ASP A 196 -3.96 21.60 -13.31
C ASP A 196 -4.67 22.37 -12.17
N GLY A 197 -3.97 23.36 -11.60
CA GLY A 197 -4.48 24.25 -10.55
C GLY A 197 -4.08 23.84 -9.13
N PHE A 198 -3.30 22.76 -8.98
CA PHE A 198 -2.68 22.34 -7.72
C PHE A 198 -1.19 22.65 -7.71
N ALA A 199 -0.58 22.52 -6.52
CA ALA A 199 0.88 22.58 -6.38
C ALA A 199 1.54 21.43 -7.16
N ASP A 200 2.75 21.68 -7.62
CA ASP A 200 3.63 20.66 -8.17
C ASP A 200 4.19 19.83 -7.01
N LEU A 201 3.69 18.61 -6.86
CA LEU A 201 4.07 17.67 -5.82
C LEU A 201 5.32 16.90 -6.28
N GLU A 202 6.41 16.98 -5.52
CA GLU A 202 7.66 16.29 -5.87
C GLU A 202 8.24 15.50 -4.68
N VAL A 203 8.91 14.39 -4.98
CA VAL A 203 9.75 13.72 -3.98
C VAL A 203 11.14 14.36 -3.96
N ASN A 204 11.73 14.49 -2.78
CA ASN A 204 13.13 14.87 -2.62
C ASN A 204 13.85 13.86 -1.71
N ASP A 205 15.09 14.12 -1.33
CA ASP A 205 15.86 13.25 -0.43
C ASP A 205 16.04 13.85 0.97
N GLU A 206 15.05 14.61 1.44
CA GLU A 206 15.10 15.35 2.71
C GLU A 206 13.84 15.13 3.54
N VAL A 207 13.98 15.13 4.87
CA VAL A 207 12.85 15.27 5.81
C VAL A 207 12.72 16.72 6.27
N SER A 208 11.67 17.03 7.03
CA SER A 208 11.39 18.37 7.54
C SER A 208 11.11 19.39 6.43
N ASN A 209 10.38 18.98 5.39
CA ASN A 209 10.00 19.82 4.25
C ASN A 209 9.02 20.98 4.60
N GLY A 210 8.51 21.00 5.82
CA GLY A 210 7.61 22.05 6.30
C GLY A 210 6.29 22.08 5.52
N SER A 211 6.04 23.15 4.79
CA SER A 211 4.87 23.30 3.92
C SER A 211 5.22 23.30 2.42
N ALA A 212 6.47 23.02 2.07
CA ALA A 212 6.84 22.84 0.66
C ALA A 212 6.05 21.64 0.09
N PRO A 213 5.71 21.64 -1.20
CA PRO A 213 5.04 20.51 -1.84
C PRO A 213 6.01 19.34 -2.11
N LEU A 214 6.80 19.01 -1.10
CA LEU A 214 7.86 18.01 -1.13
C LEU A 214 7.56 16.93 -0.10
N MET A 215 7.83 15.67 -0.42
CA MET A 215 7.59 14.55 0.48
C MET A 215 8.74 13.53 0.49
N GLY A 216 9.15 13.20 1.72
CA GLY A 216 9.96 12.02 2.06
C GLY A 216 11.43 12.11 1.70
N ARG A 217 12.13 10.99 1.95
CA ARG A 217 13.42 10.69 1.35
C ARG A 217 13.26 9.67 0.22
N VAL A 218 13.39 10.13 -1.02
CA VAL A 218 13.26 9.32 -2.24
C VAL A 218 14.20 8.11 -2.24
N SER A 219 15.38 8.21 -1.63
CA SER A 219 16.28 7.06 -1.47
C SER A 219 15.65 5.94 -0.65
N VAL A 220 14.97 6.28 0.45
CA VAL A 220 14.30 5.35 1.35
C VAL A 220 13.01 4.80 0.72
N LEU A 221 12.21 5.66 0.09
CA LEU A 221 11.00 5.23 -0.62
C LEU A 221 11.32 4.21 -1.73
N ARG A 222 12.44 4.39 -2.44
CA ARG A 222 12.90 3.42 -3.44
C ARG A 222 13.33 2.10 -2.81
N GLU A 223 14.04 2.14 -1.69
CA GLU A 223 14.44 0.93 -0.97
C GLU A 223 13.20 0.16 -0.49
N TRP A 224 12.23 0.84 0.10
CA TRP A 224 10.95 0.25 0.52
C TRP A 224 10.16 -0.35 -0.64
N HIS A 225 10.10 0.35 -1.77
CA HIS A 225 9.49 -0.16 -3.00
C HIS A 225 10.10 -1.48 -3.49
N GLU A 226 11.43 -1.62 -3.40
CA GLU A 226 12.13 -2.85 -3.79
C GLU A 226 11.96 -3.99 -2.77
N GLN A 227 11.88 -3.65 -1.47
CA GLN A 227 11.73 -4.62 -0.39
C GLN A 227 10.31 -5.19 -0.29
N ASP A 228 9.31 -4.41 -0.66
CA ASP A 228 7.89 -4.76 -0.59
C ASP A 228 7.22 -4.59 -1.97
N PRO A 229 7.36 -5.56 -2.89
CA PRO A 229 6.73 -5.53 -4.21
C PRO A 229 5.20 -5.51 -4.12
N PRO A 230 4.48 -5.07 -5.17
CA PRO A 230 3.02 -5.12 -5.16
C PRO A 230 2.49 -6.51 -4.85
N ASP A 231 1.51 -6.57 -3.95
CA ASP A 231 0.84 -7.80 -3.57
C ASP A 231 -0.59 -7.86 -4.13
N ALA A 232 -1.26 -8.99 -3.91
CA ALA A 232 -2.61 -9.20 -4.43
C ALA A 232 -3.65 -8.23 -3.83
N PHE A 233 -3.43 -7.69 -2.63
CA PHE A 233 -4.33 -6.72 -2.02
C PHE A 233 -4.17 -5.37 -2.71
N GLU A 234 -2.94 -4.92 -2.92
CA GLU A 234 -2.62 -3.66 -3.59
C GLU A 234 -3.03 -3.67 -5.08
N GLU A 235 -2.77 -4.77 -5.79
CA GLU A 235 -3.22 -4.96 -7.18
C GLU A 235 -4.74 -4.92 -7.30
N ASN A 236 -5.46 -5.61 -6.40
CA ASN A 236 -6.92 -5.58 -6.36
C ASN A 236 -7.43 -4.17 -6.06
N ARG A 237 -6.78 -3.45 -5.14
CA ARG A 237 -7.12 -2.07 -4.83
C ARG A 237 -7.00 -1.17 -6.06
N ASN A 238 -5.89 -1.27 -6.80
CA ASN A 238 -5.69 -0.53 -8.05
C ASN A 238 -6.79 -0.86 -9.08
N GLN A 239 -7.17 -2.13 -9.19
CA GLN A 239 -8.27 -2.59 -10.04
C GLN A 239 -9.63 -2.01 -9.65
N VAL A 240 -9.97 -2.06 -8.37
CA VAL A 240 -11.25 -1.53 -7.87
C VAL A 240 -11.36 -0.02 -8.11
N ILE A 241 -10.27 0.74 -7.89
CA ILE A 241 -10.25 2.18 -8.17
C ILE A 241 -10.50 2.45 -9.65
N PHE A 242 -9.88 1.68 -10.53
CA PHE A 242 -10.07 1.77 -11.98
C PHE A 242 -11.48 1.39 -12.42
N ASP A 243 -12.04 0.30 -11.91
CA ASP A 243 -13.34 -0.19 -12.40
C ASP A 243 -14.52 0.61 -11.87
N GLN A 244 -14.42 1.15 -10.64
CA GLN A 244 -15.59 1.61 -9.90
C GLN A 244 -15.56 3.09 -9.48
N PHE A 245 -14.38 3.72 -9.41
CA PHE A 245 -14.25 5.02 -8.74
C PHE A 245 -13.62 6.11 -9.59
N GLN A 246 -12.31 6.03 -9.86
CA GLN A 246 -11.58 7.12 -10.50
C GLN A 246 -11.21 6.83 -11.95
N HIS A 247 -11.31 5.58 -12.39
CA HIS A 247 -11.03 5.18 -13.77
C HIS A 247 -9.62 5.53 -14.27
N ASN A 248 -8.69 5.74 -13.34
CA ASN A 248 -7.26 5.82 -13.58
C ASN A 248 -6.51 4.81 -12.71
N ARG A 249 -5.27 4.51 -13.09
CA ARG A 249 -4.41 3.50 -12.45
C ARG A 249 -3.23 4.15 -11.74
N ASN A 250 -2.74 3.53 -10.68
CA ASN A 250 -1.40 3.78 -10.19
C ASN A 250 -0.38 2.98 -11.03
N PRO A 251 0.44 3.65 -11.86
CA PRO A 251 1.34 2.97 -12.78
C PRO A 251 2.47 2.24 -12.06
N PHE A 252 2.79 2.60 -10.82
CA PHE A 252 3.87 1.96 -10.07
C PHE A 252 3.44 0.65 -9.40
N ILE A 253 2.14 0.38 -9.34
CA ILE A 253 1.59 -0.94 -8.98
C ILE A 253 1.65 -1.86 -10.19
N ASP A 254 1.24 -1.36 -11.36
CA ASP A 254 1.16 -2.15 -12.60
C ASP A 254 2.54 -2.38 -13.24
N HIS A 255 3.43 -1.40 -13.13
CA HIS A 255 4.79 -1.39 -13.66
C HIS A 255 5.80 -0.88 -12.61
N PRO A 256 6.11 -1.69 -11.58
CA PRO A 256 7.07 -1.32 -10.53
C PRO A 256 8.42 -0.86 -11.06
N GLU A 257 8.89 -1.44 -12.17
CA GLU A 257 10.16 -1.11 -12.81
C GLU A 257 10.27 0.36 -13.26
N TRP A 258 9.14 1.07 -13.41
CA TRP A 258 9.15 2.47 -13.78
C TRP A 258 9.62 3.41 -12.66
N VAL A 259 9.56 2.99 -11.39
CA VAL A 259 10.16 3.76 -10.29
C VAL A 259 11.65 4.00 -10.57
N ALA A 260 12.41 2.93 -10.86
CA ALA A 260 13.83 3.03 -11.19
C ALA A 260 14.09 3.70 -12.55
N SER A 261 13.08 3.75 -13.43
CA SER A 261 13.17 4.40 -14.74
C SER A 261 13.00 5.92 -14.65
N ILE A 262 12.34 6.43 -13.60
CA ILE A 262 12.14 7.88 -13.36
C ILE A 262 13.16 8.40 -12.34
N TRP A 263 13.32 7.71 -11.21
CA TRP A 263 14.20 8.12 -10.11
C TRP A 263 15.38 7.14 -9.99
N SER A 264 16.51 7.48 -10.62
CA SER A 264 17.73 6.66 -10.66
C SER A 264 18.77 7.10 -9.64
#